data_AF-R2T3C4-F1
#
_entry.id   AF-R2T3C4-F1
#
_cell.length_a   1.000
_cell.length_b   1.000
_cell.length_c   1.000
_cell.angle_alpha   90.00
_cell.angle_beta   90.00
_cell.angle_gamma   90.00
#
_symmetry.space_group_name_H-M   'P 1'
#
loop_
_entity.id
_entity.type
_entity.pdbx_description
1 polymer ?
#
loop_
_entity_poly.entity_id
_entity_poly.type
_entity_poly.pdbx_seq_one_letter_code
_entity_poly.pdbx_strand_id
1 'polypeptide(L)'
;MDEFQLYIVNSKIFGDPTPNKRRPSAYIGLVSEKFGYVRFLEVYSYKEKFEREYFLKRMYKIQDKKSAQLDTKFDSYIDVSSEIILSLAKIKNLAEPIPLGRLAEKDILGLIEKYNQYKT
;
A
#
# COMPACT_ATOMS: atom_id res chain seq x y z
N MET A 1 6.97 10.84 7.34
CA MET A 1 6.35 9.56 6.94
C MET A 1 7.51 8.62 6.69
N ASP A 2 7.46 7.41 7.23
CA ASP A 2 8.62 6.52 7.26
C ASP A 2 8.43 5.43 6.22
N GLU A 3 9.41 5.26 5.33
CA GLU A 3 9.29 4.33 4.21
C GLU A 3 8.93 2.92 4.68
N PHE A 4 8.04 2.25 3.96
CA PHE A 4 7.43 0.95 4.27
C PHE A 4 6.52 0.91 5.50
N GLN A 5 6.17 2.07 6.06
CA GLN A 5 5.06 2.18 7.01
C GLN A 5 3.72 2.06 6.27
N LEU A 6 2.79 1.33 6.87
CA LEU A 6 1.38 1.32 6.49
C LEU A 6 0.65 2.46 7.16
N TYR A 7 -0.21 3.10 6.38
CA TYR A 7 -1.12 4.13 6.84
C TYR A 7 -2.55 3.75 6.49
N ILE A 8 -3.50 4.05 7.36
CA ILE A 8 -4.91 4.12 6.98
C ILE A 8 -5.12 5.49 6.32
N VAL A 9 -5.48 5.47 5.04
CA VAL A 9 -5.71 6.66 4.22
C VAL A 9 -7.11 6.68 3.65
N ASN A 10 -7.65 7.87 3.38
CA ASN A 10 -8.90 8.03 2.65
C ASN A 10 -8.75 7.50 1.22
N SER A 11 -9.61 6.57 0.81
CA SER A 11 -9.56 5.90 -0.48
C SER A 11 -9.84 6.82 -1.67
N LYS A 12 -10.37 8.03 -1.42
CA LYS A 12 -10.53 9.07 -2.43
C LYS A 12 -9.21 9.40 -3.14
N ILE A 13 -8.07 9.23 -2.47
CA ILE A 13 -6.78 9.46 -3.11
C ILE A 13 -6.55 8.52 -4.29
N PHE A 14 -7.08 7.29 -4.24
CA PHE A 14 -7.05 6.30 -5.33
C PHE A 14 -8.25 6.41 -6.28
N GLY A 15 -9.04 7.49 -6.18
CA GLY A 15 -10.23 7.70 -7.01
C GLY A 15 -11.48 6.92 -6.58
N ASP A 16 -11.48 6.26 -5.41
CA ASP A 16 -12.68 5.62 -4.88
C ASP A 16 -13.71 6.70 -4.49
N PRO A 17 -14.91 6.74 -5.12
CA PRO A 17 -15.88 7.78 -4.88
C PRO A 17 -16.66 7.60 -3.57
N THR A 18 -16.46 6.48 -2.86
CA THR A 18 -17.22 6.17 -1.64
C THR A 18 -16.86 7.17 -0.52
N PRO A 19 -17.84 7.91 0.03
CA PRO A 19 -17.58 8.88 1.09
C PRO A 19 -16.95 8.23 2.32
N ASN A 20 -15.93 8.89 2.89
CA ASN A 20 -15.26 8.50 4.14
C ASN A 20 -14.69 7.07 4.17
N LYS A 21 -14.58 6.42 3.02
CA LYS A 21 -13.97 5.09 2.94
C LYS A 21 -12.48 5.22 3.15
N ARG A 22 -11.95 4.39 4.06
CA ARG A 22 -10.53 4.37 4.39
C ARG A 22 -9.97 2.98 4.15
N ARG A 23 -8.71 2.93 3.72
CA ARG A 23 -8.01 1.67 3.43
C ARG A 23 -6.59 1.73 3.98
N PRO A 24 -6.03 0.60 4.41
CA PRO A 24 -4.60 0.50 4.63
C PRO A 24 -3.87 0.69 3.28
N SER A 25 -2.74 1.39 3.32
CA SER A 25 -1.90 1.68 2.16
C SER A 25 -0.45 1.72 2.60
N ALA A 26 0.42 1.10 1.81
CA ALA A 26 1.84 1.09 2.06
C ALA A 26 2.46 2.36 1.48
N TYR A 27 3.13 3.15 2.32
CA TYR A 27 3.99 4.23 1.86
C TYR A 27 5.32 3.64 1.44
N ILE A 28 5.68 3.77 0.16
CA ILE A 28 6.85 3.10 -0.43
C ILE A 28 7.91 4.09 -0.91
N GLY A 29 7.96 5.27 -0.30
CA GLY A 29 9.11 6.18 -0.39
C GLY A 29 8.83 7.54 -1.00
N LEU A 30 9.83 8.42 -0.87
CA LEU A 30 9.89 9.73 -1.51
C LEU A 30 10.22 9.55 -2.99
N VAL A 31 9.43 10.21 -3.84
CA VAL A 31 9.71 10.31 -5.28
C VAL A 31 10.55 11.55 -5.58
N SER A 32 10.37 12.62 -4.81
CA SER A 32 11.18 13.84 -4.93
C SER A 32 11.24 14.56 -3.59
N GLU A 33 12.45 14.73 -3.06
CA GLU A 33 12.68 15.52 -1.85
C GLU A 33 12.36 17.01 -2.07
N LYS A 34 12.86 17.57 -3.18
CA LYS A 34 12.69 19.00 -3.54
C LYS A 34 11.23 19.43 -3.59
N PHE A 35 10.36 18.55 -4.09
CA PHE A 35 8.94 18.87 -4.30
C PHE A 35 8.01 18.14 -3.31
N GLY A 36 8.56 17.30 -2.43
CA GLY A 36 7.81 16.53 -1.45
C GLY A 36 6.76 15.63 -2.09
N TYR A 37 7.12 14.86 -3.12
CA TYR A 37 6.25 13.82 -3.68
C TYR A 37 6.55 12.48 -3.03
N VAL A 38 5.51 11.72 -2.76
CA VAL A 38 5.58 10.42 -2.10
C VAL A 38 4.69 9.42 -2.83
N ARG A 39 5.04 8.14 -2.69
CA ARG A 39 4.39 7.04 -3.40
C ARG A 39 3.64 6.12 -2.44
N PHE A 40 2.42 5.73 -2.82
CA PHE A 40 1.60 4.77 -2.08
C PHE A 40 1.16 3.61 -2.97
N LEU A 41 0.93 2.47 -2.32
CA LEU A 41 0.23 1.31 -2.87
C LEU A 41 -0.95 0.95 -1.95
N GLU A 42 -2.05 0.50 -2.53
CA GLU A 42 -3.20 -0.01 -1.80
C GLU A 42 -2.92 -1.38 -1.18
N VAL A 43 -3.47 -1.60 0.01
CA VAL A 43 -3.48 -2.89 0.68
C VAL A 43 -4.92 -3.41 0.72
N TYR A 44 -5.09 -4.66 0.28
CA TYR A 44 -6.37 -5.35 0.22
C TYR A 44 -6.34 -6.59 1.10
N SER A 45 -7.46 -6.93 1.71
CA SER A 45 -7.65 -8.19 2.41
C SER A 45 -8.75 -9.00 1.75
N TYR A 46 -8.47 -10.26 1.46
CA TYR A 46 -9.35 -11.12 0.68
C TYR A 46 -9.68 -12.41 1.43
N LYS A 47 -10.97 -12.77 1.43
CA LYS A 47 -11.47 -14.00 2.04
C LYS A 47 -11.01 -15.26 1.28
N GLU A 48 -10.88 -15.15 -0.03
CA GLU A 48 -10.57 -16.28 -0.91
C GLU A 48 -9.14 -16.15 -1.45
N LYS A 49 -8.51 -17.31 -1.69
CA LYS A 49 -7.23 -17.36 -2.41
C LYS A 49 -7.50 -17.09 -3.89
N PHE A 50 -6.79 -16.13 -4.44
CA PHE A 50 -6.85 -15.83 -5.86
C PHE A 50 -5.67 -16.48 -6.59
N GLU A 51 -5.98 -17.41 -7.49
CA GLU A 51 -4.98 -18.11 -8.32
C GLU A 51 -4.96 -17.62 -9.76
N ARG A 52 -5.71 -16.56 -10.08
CA ARG A 52 -5.70 -15.96 -11.43
C ARG A 52 -4.34 -15.35 -11.70
N GLU A 53 -3.72 -15.71 -12.82
CA GLU A 53 -2.40 -15.25 -13.21
C GLU A 53 -2.26 -13.72 -13.15
N TYR A 54 -3.26 -12.98 -13.65
CA TYR A 54 -3.27 -11.51 -13.58
C TYR A 54 -3.22 -10.96 -12.14
N PHE A 55 -3.92 -11.61 -11.21
CA PHE A 55 -3.88 -11.25 -9.79
C PHE A 55 -2.49 -11.54 -9.23
N LEU A 56 -1.98 -12.75 -9.46
CA LEU A 56 -0.66 -13.16 -8.99
C LEU A 56 0.44 -12.27 -9.55
N LYS A 57 0.31 -11.75 -10.78
CA LYS A 57 1.30 -10.85 -11.39
C LYS A 57 1.44 -9.52 -10.66
N ARG A 58 0.35 -8.95 -10.12
CA ARG A 58 0.35 -7.60 -9.52
C ARG A 58 0.21 -7.57 -7.99
N MET A 59 -0.09 -8.69 -7.35
CA MET A 59 -0.34 -8.72 -5.91
C MET A 59 0.86 -9.33 -5.17
N TYR A 60 1.36 -8.62 -4.17
CA TYR A 60 2.32 -9.14 -3.20
C TYR A 60 1.59 -9.59 -1.93
N LYS A 61 1.69 -10.86 -1.53
CA LYS A 61 1.09 -11.34 -0.28
C LYS A 61 1.95 -10.95 0.93
N ILE A 62 1.36 -10.23 1.88
CA ILE A 62 2.01 -9.86 3.15
C ILE A 62 2.12 -11.13 4.02
N GLN A 63 3.35 -11.49 4.39
CA GLN A 63 3.68 -12.66 5.18
C GLN A 63 3.63 -12.38 6.68
N ASP A 64 4.07 -11.20 7.13
CA ASP A 64 4.00 -10.79 8.53
C ASP A 64 2.94 -9.69 8.76
N LYS A 65 1.69 -10.14 8.89
CA LYS A 65 0.55 -9.26 9.23
C LYS A 65 0.68 -8.63 10.63
N LYS A 66 1.43 -9.24 11.54
CA LYS A 66 1.57 -8.75 12.92
C LYS A 66 2.40 -7.48 12.95
N SER A 67 3.56 -7.47 12.28
CA SER A 67 4.40 -6.28 12.14
C SER A 67 3.65 -5.14 11.43
N ALA A 68 2.87 -5.49 10.41
CA ALA A 68 2.03 -4.56 9.65
C ALA A 68 0.77 -4.09 10.43
N GLN A 69 0.51 -4.63 11.63
CA GLN A 69 -0.69 -4.39 12.44
C GLN A 69 -2.00 -4.56 11.67
N LEU A 70 -2.04 -5.53 10.74
CA LEU A 70 -3.24 -5.88 9.99
C LEU A 70 -4.05 -6.90 10.79
N ASP A 71 -4.97 -6.41 11.61
CA ASP A 71 -5.88 -7.24 12.41
C ASP A 71 -7.02 -7.81 11.54
N THR A 72 -6.69 -8.83 10.76
CA THR A 72 -7.64 -9.53 9.90
C THR A 72 -7.32 -11.01 9.82
N LYS A 73 -8.37 -11.83 9.88
CA LYS A 73 -8.26 -13.29 9.66
C LYS A 73 -7.98 -13.66 8.20
N PHE A 74 -8.12 -12.70 7.29
CA PHE A 74 -7.94 -12.89 5.85
C PHE A 74 -6.49 -12.70 5.43
N ASP A 75 -6.15 -13.21 4.25
CA ASP A 75 -4.87 -12.90 3.63
C ASP A 75 -4.87 -11.44 3.17
N SER A 76 -3.74 -10.75 3.37
CA SER A 76 -3.56 -9.36 2.98
C SER A 76 -2.51 -9.24 1.88
N TYR A 77 -2.77 -8.37 0.93
CA TYR A 77 -1.99 -8.20 -0.28
C TYR A 77 -1.75 -6.73 -0.56
N ILE A 78 -0.55 -6.40 -1.04
CA ILE A 78 -0.21 -5.09 -1.59
C ILE A 78 -0.36 -5.17 -3.09
N ASP A 79 -1.12 -4.26 -3.68
CA ASP A 79 -1.32 -4.19 -5.12
C ASP A 79 -0.27 -3.28 -5.76
N VAL A 80 0.75 -3.85 -6.41
CA VAL A 80 1.82 -3.06 -7.04
C VAL A 80 1.35 -2.28 -8.28
N SER A 81 0.18 -2.61 -8.83
CA SER A 81 -0.43 -1.86 -9.93
C SER A 81 -1.18 -0.60 -9.48
N SER A 82 -1.52 -0.50 -8.19
CA SER A 82 -2.28 0.61 -7.61
C SER A 82 -1.43 1.85 -7.30
N GLU A 83 -0.24 1.95 -7.89
CA GLU A 83 0.71 3.04 -7.64
C GLU A 83 0.05 4.40 -7.79
N ILE A 84 0.17 5.21 -6.75
CA ILE A 84 -0.14 6.62 -6.81
C ILE A 84 0.99 7.48 -6.26
N ILE A 85 1.23 8.60 -6.94
CA ILE A 85 2.20 9.61 -6.54
C ILE A 85 1.45 10.89 -6.20
N LEU A 86 1.64 11.39 -4.97
CA LEU A 86 0.97 12.59 -4.48
C LEU A 86 1.97 13.49 -3.77
N SER A 87 1.71 14.79 -3.79
CA SER A 87 2.47 15.71 -2.95
C SER A 87 2.10 15.53 -1.49
N LEU A 88 3.06 15.77 -0.59
CA LEU A 88 2.85 15.74 0.86
C LEU A 88 1.70 16.66 1.29
N ALA A 89 1.52 17.80 0.61
CA ALA A 89 0.40 18.71 0.86
C ALA A 89 -0.96 18.06 0.54
N LYS A 90 -1.08 17.35 -0.59
CA LYS A 90 -2.31 16.63 -0.94
C LYS A 90 -2.60 15.48 0.02
N ILE A 91 -1.58 14.82 0.55
CA ILE A 91 -1.77 13.72 1.51
C ILE A 91 -2.28 14.22 2.85
N LYS A 92 -1.70 15.30 3.38
CA LYS A 92 -2.18 15.88 4.64
C LYS A 92 -3.66 16.28 4.56
N ASN A 93 -4.09 16.80 3.41
CA ASN A 93 -5.45 17.33 3.24
C ASN A 93 -6.48 16.32 2.71
N LEU A 94 -6.07 15.37 1.87
CA LEU A 94 -6.98 14.42 1.21
C LEU A 94 -6.89 13.00 1.80
N ALA A 95 -5.68 12.56 2.15
CA ALA A 95 -5.44 11.21 2.61
C ALA A 95 -5.67 11.06 4.13
N GLU A 96 -5.41 12.12 4.89
CA GLU A 96 -5.46 12.15 6.37
C GLU A 96 -4.83 10.88 6.96
N PRO A 97 -3.53 10.63 6.71
CA PRO A 97 -2.92 9.34 6.98
C PRO A 97 -2.81 9.09 8.49
N ILE A 98 -3.33 7.96 8.95
CA ILE A 98 -3.14 7.47 10.33
C ILE A 98 -2.13 6.32 10.30
N PRO A 99 -1.02 6.37 11.04
CA PRO A 99 -0.08 5.27 11.12
C PRO A 99 -0.76 3.98 11.61
N LEU A 100 -0.49 2.85 10.93
CA LEU A 100 -1.00 1.54 11.32
C LEU A 100 0.12 0.65 11.86
N GLY A 101 1.08 0.28 11.02
CA GLY A 101 2.18 -0.61 11.36
C GLY A 101 3.27 -0.56 10.29
N ARG A 102 4.31 -1.38 10.41
CA ARG A 102 5.44 -1.39 9.46
C ARG A 102 5.57 -2.74 8.80
N LEU A 103 5.89 -2.78 7.51
CA LEU A 103 6.26 -4.03 6.86
C LEU A 103 7.52 -4.61 7.52
N ALA A 104 7.53 -5.92 7.73
CA ALA A 104 8.75 -6.63 8.12
C ALA A 104 9.75 -6.62 6.95
N GLU A 105 11.04 -6.76 7.24
CA GLU A 105 12.11 -6.72 6.23
C GLU A 105 11.88 -7.70 5.07
N LYS A 106 11.46 -8.95 5.38
CA LYS A 106 11.10 -9.95 4.36
C LYS A 106 9.98 -9.48 3.42
N ASP A 107 9.01 -8.74 3.96
CA ASP A 107 7.87 -8.22 3.19
C ASP A 107 8.29 -7.03 2.32
N ILE A 108 9.24 -6.22 2.80
CA ILE A 108 9.84 -5.13 2.05
C ILE A 108 10.60 -5.68 0.83
N LEU A 109 11.50 -6.65 1.04
CA LEU A 109 12.29 -7.26 -0.03
C LEU A 109 11.38 -7.91 -1.09
N GLY A 110 10.40 -8.70 -0.64
CA GLY A 110 9.46 -9.34 -1.56
C GLY A 110 8.57 -8.34 -2.31
N LEU A 111 8.17 -7.24 -1.66
CA LEU A 111 7.43 -6.17 -2.34
C LEU A 111 8.27 -5.50 -3.42
N ILE A 112 9.54 -5.18 -3.14
CA ILE A 112 10.46 -4.56 -4.12
C ILE A 112 10.65 -5.48 -5.32
N GLU A 113 10.92 -6.77 -5.09
CA GLU A 113 11.03 -7.76 -6.16
C GLU A 113 9.75 -7.79 -7.01
N LYS A 114 8.59 -7.87 -6.34
CA LYS A 114 7.29 -7.91 -7.01
C LYS A 114 7.01 -6.67 -7.84
N TYR A 115 7.36 -5.51 -7.31
CA TYR A 115 7.20 -4.23 -7.98
C TYR A 115 8.05 -4.14 -9.25
N ASN A 116 9.32 -4.57 -9.18
CA ASN A 116 10.23 -4.59 -10.33
C ASN A 116 9.74 -5.56 -11.42
N GLN A 117 9.31 -6.75 -11.03
CA GLN A 117 8.71 -7.73 -11.95
C GLN A 117 7.46 -7.19 -12.67
N TYR A 118 6.62 -6.39 -11.99
CA TYR A 118 5.42 -5.83 -12.60
C TYR A 118 5.71 -4.69 -13.58
N LYS A 119 6.77 -3.91 -13.34
CA LYS A 119 7.17 -2.78 -14.18
C LYS A 119 7.98 -3.19 -15.42
N THR A 120 8.45 -4.44 -15.48
CA THR A 120 9.17 -5.01 -16.62
C THR A 120 8.19 -5.68 -17.59
#